data_AF-A0A3B8UJS4-F1
#
_entry.id   AF-A0A3B8UJS4-F1
#
_cell.length_a   1.000
_cell.length_b   1.000
_cell.length_c   1.000
_cell.angle_alpha   90.00
_cell.angle_beta   90.00
_cell.angle_gamma   90.00
#
_symmetry.space_group_name_H-M   'P 1'
#
loop_
_entity.id
_entity.type
_entity.pdbx_description
1 polymer ?
#
loop_
_entity_poly.entity_id
_entity_poly.type
_entity_poly.pdbx_seq_one_letter_code
_entity_poly.pdbx_strand_id
1 'polypeptide(L)'
;EAREQGDLSENAEYDAAKDEQRDIETQIAELEEILKNAEVIQDDNTDSDAVKMESTVVLHDVEFDEDIEYVIVGSSEADSLNNK
;
A
#
# COMPACT_ATOMS: atom_id res chain seq x y z
N GLU A 1 12.06 43.11 -20.19
CA GLU A 1 12.09 41.75 -20.79
C GLU A 1 12.95 40.76 -20.00
N ALA A 2 14.28 40.72 -20.09
CA ALA A 2 15.07 39.69 -19.36
C ALA A 2 15.00 39.77 -17.82
N ARG A 3 14.80 40.98 -17.24
CA ARG A 3 14.58 41.15 -15.80
C ARG A 3 13.16 40.76 -15.33
N GLU A 4 12.15 40.99 -16.16
CA GLU A 4 10.75 40.60 -15.86
C GLU A 4 10.55 39.08 -15.99
N GLN A 5 11.23 38.42 -16.93
CA GLN A 5 11.20 36.96 -17.00
C GLN A 5 11.88 36.29 -15.80
N GLY A 6 12.92 36.91 -15.22
CA GLY A 6 13.52 36.45 -13.97
C GLY A 6 12.55 36.56 -12.78
N ASP A 7 11.85 37.69 -12.65
CA ASP A 7 10.86 37.95 -11.59
C ASP A 7 9.63 37.04 -11.67
N LEU A 8 9.21 36.68 -12.89
CA LEU A 8 8.13 35.72 -13.17
C LEU A 8 8.56 34.26 -13.01
N SER A 9 9.78 33.91 -13.42
CA SER A 9 10.34 32.55 -13.30
C SER A 9 10.59 32.18 -11.84
N GLU A 10 11.13 33.11 -11.06
CA GLU A 10 11.44 32.91 -9.65
C GLU A 10 10.15 32.78 -8.80
N ASN A 11 9.09 33.53 -9.15
CA ASN A 11 7.76 33.32 -8.56
C ASN A 11 7.11 32.00 -9.02
N ALA A 12 7.26 31.62 -10.28
CA ALA A 12 6.68 30.38 -10.79
C ALA A 12 7.31 29.13 -10.14
N GLU A 13 8.62 29.13 -9.93
CA GLU A 13 9.30 28.06 -9.19
C GLU A 13 8.92 28.04 -7.71
N TYR A 14 8.78 29.22 -7.09
CA TYR A 14 8.33 29.33 -5.70
C TYR A 14 6.88 28.84 -5.51
N ASP A 15 5.97 29.26 -6.39
CA ASP A 15 4.57 28.83 -6.35
C ASP A 15 4.42 27.34 -6.64
N ALA A 16 5.17 26.81 -7.63
CA ALA A 16 5.20 25.38 -7.91
C ALA A 16 5.72 24.56 -6.72
N ALA A 17 6.80 24.99 -6.07
CA ALA A 17 7.32 24.32 -4.88
C ALA A 17 6.34 24.38 -3.71
N LYS A 18 5.56 25.46 -3.59
CA LYS A 18 4.54 25.62 -2.56
C LYS A 18 3.31 24.75 -2.82
N ASP A 19 2.90 24.59 -4.08
CA ASP A 19 1.82 23.68 -4.45
C ASP A 19 2.25 22.22 -4.26
N GLU A 20 3.47 21.85 -4.64
CA GLU A 20 4.03 20.52 -4.37
C GLU A 20 4.08 20.24 -2.85
N GLN A 21 4.48 21.22 -2.04
CA GLN A 21 4.43 21.10 -0.58
C GLN A 21 2.99 20.84 -0.09
N ARG A 22 1.99 21.54 -0.63
CA ARG A 22 0.58 21.32 -0.24
C ARG A 22 0.09 19.92 -0.59
N ASP A 23 0.49 19.40 -1.74
CA ASP A 23 0.11 18.06 -2.19
C ASP A 23 0.75 16.98 -1.31
N ILE A 24 2.01 17.18 -0.91
CA ILE A 24 2.71 16.30 0.03
C ILE A 24 2.03 16.34 1.41
N GLU A 25 1.73 17.52 1.95
CA GLU A 25 1.04 17.65 3.24
C GLU A 25 -0.35 17.01 3.22
N THR A 26 -1.04 17.07 2.08
CA THR A 26 -2.34 16.40 1.90
C THR A 26 -2.17 14.87 1.96
N GLN A 27 -1.19 14.31 1.26
CA GLN A 27 -0.90 12.87 1.33
C GLN A 27 -0.47 12.43 2.74
N ILE A 28 0.31 13.24 3.44
CA ILE A 28 0.68 12.96 4.84
C ILE A 28 -0.57 12.89 5.71
N ALA A 29 -1.47 13.88 5.63
CA ALA A 29 -2.68 13.90 6.42
C ALA A 29 -3.60 12.69 6.15
N GLU A 30 -3.73 12.29 4.88
CA GLU A 30 -4.48 11.09 4.49
C GLU A 30 -3.87 9.81 5.08
N LEU A 31 -2.54 9.65 4.97
CA LEU A 31 -1.84 8.50 5.53
C LEU A 31 -1.93 8.47 7.07
N GLU A 32 -1.83 9.63 7.73
CA GLU A 32 -2.01 9.74 9.17
C GLU A 32 -3.42 9.37 9.61
N GLU A 33 -4.46 9.75 8.85
CA GLU A 33 -5.84 9.36 9.12
C GLU A 33 -6.03 7.85 8.96
N ILE A 34 -5.47 7.25 7.90
CA ILE A 34 -5.51 5.79 7.69
C ILE A 34 -4.83 5.07 8.86
N LEU A 35 -3.60 5.47 9.22
CA LEU A 35 -2.84 4.86 10.31
C LEU A 35 -3.51 5.03 11.67
N LYS A 36 -4.14 6.19 11.92
CA LYS A 36 -4.86 6.45 13.18
C LYS A 36 -6.07 5.55 13.36
N ASN A 37 -6.74 5.19 12.28
CA ASN A 37 -7.93 4.34 12.29
C ASN A 37 -7.61 2.87 11.99
N ALA A 38 -6.37 2.54 11.64
CA ALA A 38 -5.95 1.18 11.39
C ALA A 38 -5.92 0.38 12.70
N GLU A 39 -6.59 -0.77 12.70
CA GLU A 39 -6.51 -1.76 13.77
C GLU A 39 -5.63 -2.90 13.27
N VAL A 40 -4.53 -3.19 13.98
CA VAL A 40 -3.66 -4.32 13.65
C VAL A 40 -4.31 -5.57 14.22
N ILE A 41 -4.89 -6.39 13.34
CA ILE A 41 -5.35 -7.73 13.70
C ILE A 41 -4.11 -8.63 13.71
N GLN A 42 -3.69 -9.03 14.91
CA GLN A 42 -2.64 -10.03 15.08
C GLN A 42 -3.33 -11.34 15.43
N ASP A 43 -3.61 -12.16 14.41
CA ASP A 43 -4.18 -13.48 14.63
C ASP A 43 -3.06 -14.44 15.07
N ASP A 44 -2.70 -14.39 16.36
CA ASP A 44 -1.81 -15.36 17.00
C ASP A 44 -2.46 -16.76 17.13
N ASN A 45 -3.53 -17.04 16.37
CA ASN A 45 -4.20 -18.34 16.39
C ASN A 45 -3.35 -19.36 15.66
N THR A 46 -2.49 -19.97 16.46
CA THR A 46 -1.86 -21.27 16.27
C THR A 46 -2.91 -22.40 16.37
N ASP A 47 -4.13 -22.20 15.85
CA ASP A 47 -5.11 -23.26 15.67
C ASP A 47 -4.86 -23.88 14.28
N SER A 48 -3.89 -24.79 14.21
CA SER A 48 -3.51 -25.49 12.97
C SER A 48 -4.61 -26.35 12.36
N ASP A 49 -5.75 -26.47 13.04
CA ASP A 49 -6.89 -27.31 12.63
C ASP A 49 -7.88 -26.61 11.70
N ALA A 50 -7.82 -25.27 11.56
CA ALA A 50 -8.75 -24.54 10.71
C ALA A 50 -8.09 -23.36 9.97
N VAL A 51 -8.30 -23.31 8.65
CA VAL A 51 -7.85 -22.20 7.80
C VAL A 51 -8.84 -21.03 7.90
N LYS A 52 -8.34 -19.83 8.18
CA LYS A 52 -9.12 -18.59 8.33
C LYS A 52 -8.70 -17.55 7.27
N MET A 53 -9.41 -16.41 7.22
CA MET A 53 -8.92 -15.26 6.45
C MET A 53 -7.54 -14.84 6.97
N GLU A 54 -6.70 -14.35 6.06
CA GLU A 54 -5.29 -14.00 6.27
C GLU A 54 -4.35 -15.16 6.63
N SER A 55 -4.86 -16.41 6.66
CA SER A 55 -4.00 -17.58 6.86
C SER A 55 -3.10 -17.80 5.65
N THR A 56 -1.81 -18.02 5.91
CA THR A 56 -0.85 -18.49 4.89
C THR A 56 -0.84 -20.02 4.90
N VAL A 57 -1.10 -20.64 3.74
CA VAL A 57 -1.17 -22.09 3.55
C VAL A 57 -0.20 -22.54 2.47
N VAL A 58 0.40 -23.72 2.67
CA VAL A 58 1.27 -24.35 1.67
C VAL A 58 0.52 -25.54 1.06
N LEU A 59 0.36 -25.51 -0.25
CA LEU A 59 -0.26 -26.55 -1.06
C LEU A 59 0.84 -27.35 -1.75
N HIS A 60 0.79 -28.68 -1.66
CA HIS A 60 1.68 -29.55 -2.42
C HIS A 60 0.95 -30.05 -3.67
N ASP A 61 1.46 -29.67 -4.85
CA ASP A 61 0.99 -30.16 -6.14
C ASP A 61 1.58 -31.55 -6.41
N VAL A 62 0.70 -32.56 -6.40
CA VAL A 62 1.08 -33.97 -6.58
C VAL A 62 1.47 -34.29 -8.02
N GLU A 63 1.04 -33.50 -9.01
CA GLU A 63 1.36 -33.68 -10.42
C GLU A 63 2.75 -33.14 -10.76
N PHE A 64 3.11 -32.00 -10.19
CA PHE A 64 4.38 -31.32 -10.46
C PHE A 64 5.44 -31.50 -9.35
N ASP A 65 5.10 -32.14 -8.22
CA ASP A 65 5.96 -32.36 -7.05
C ASP A 65 6.53 -31.03 -6.51
N GLU A 66 5.67 -30.01 -6.43
CA GLU A 66 6.03 -28.66 -6.01
C GLU A 66 5.17 -28.15 -4.84
N ASP A 67 5.77 -27.33 -3.98
CA ASP A 67 5.08 -26.67 -2.89
C ASP A 67 4.79 -25.21 -3.27
N ILE A 68 3.52 -24.80 -3.17
CA ILE A 68 3.04 -23.46 -3.50
C ILE A 68 2.42 -22.81 -2.27
N GLU A 69 2.90 -21.63 -1.90
CA GLU A 69 2.38 -20.83 -0.79
C GLU A 69 1.25 -19.89 -1.28
N TYR A 70 0.14 -19.86 -0.54
CA TYR A 70 -0.99 -18.98 -0.76
C TYR A 70 -1.43 -18.29 0.53
N VAL A 71 -1.98 -17.08 0.40
CA VAL A 71 -2.66 -16.36 1.48
C VAL A 71 -4.15 -16.34 1.20
N ILE A 72 -4.97 -16.69 2.19
CA ILE A 72 -6.42 -16.67 2.03
C ILE A 72 -6.92 -15.24 2.24
N VAL A 73 -7.43 -14.58 1.21
CA VAL A 73 -7.98 -13.22 1.31
C VAL A 73 -9.44 -13.15 0.85
N GLY A 74 -10.09 -12.01 1.15
CA GLY A 74 -11.44 -11.72 0.66
C GLY A 74 -11.47 -11.42 -0.83
N SER A 75 -12.65 -11.53 -1.46
CA SER A 75 -12.80 -11.29 -2.91
C SER A 75 -12.34 -9.91 -3.38
N SER A 76 -12.35 -8.91 -2.49
CA SER A 76 -11.92 -7.54 -2.79
C SER A 76 -10.41 -7.37 -2.82
N GLU A 77 -9.67 -8.30 -2.20
CA GLU A 77 -8.21 -8.23 -1.99
C GLU A 77 -7.46 -9.28 -2.82
N ALA A 78 -8.21 -10.05 -3.63
CA ALA A 78 -7.67 -11.11 -4.47
C ALA A 78 -6.73 -10.55 -5.54
N ASP A 79 -5.51 -11.07 -5.54
CA ASP A 79 -4.41 -10.79 -6.43
C ASP A 79 -3.67 -12.10 -6.77
N SER A 80 -4.11 -12.70 -7.88
CA SER A 80 -3.56 -13.95 -8.40
C SER A 80 -2.08 -13.88 -8.79
N LEU A 81 -1.50 -12.70 -8.94
CA LEU A 81 -0.07 -12.54 -9.24
C LEU A 81 0.80 -12.66 -8.00
N ASN A 82 0.23 -12.42 -6.82
CA ASN A 82 0.92 -12.40 -5.53
C ASN A 82 0.46 -13.52 -4.59
N ASN A 83 -0.20 -14.55 -5.14
CA ASN A 83 -0.71 -15.72 -4.41
C ASN A 83 -1.55 -15.34 -3.18
N LYS A 84 -2.36 -14.29 -3.29
CA LYS A 84 -3.29 -13.86 -2.26
C LYS A 84 -4.65 -13.62 -2.88
#